data_AF-A0A4Q3D893-F1
#
_entry.id   AF-A0A4Q3D893-F1
#
_cell.length_a   1.000
_cell.length_b   1.000
_cell.length_c   1.000
_cell.angle_alpha   90.00
_cell.angle_beta   90.00
_cell.angle_gamma   90.00
#
_symmetry.space_group_name_H-M   'P 1'
#
loop_
_entity.id
_entity.type
_entity.pdbx_description
1 polymer ?
#
loop_
_entity_poly.entity_id
_entity_poly.type
_entity_poly.pdbx_seq_one_letter_code
_entity_poly.pdbx_strand_id
1 'polypeptide(L)'
;MQQTQISEFGKILVFLISGFVITGGMLALNKLIAPNKPNPEKLKSYECGEEPTGSSWVQLNSRFYVIALIFLLFDVEMVFIFPWSTVFGSHELIAQDERWGWFSLIEMFVFMGILILGLVYVWVKGDLQWIKTRIVLPEVDVKIPASIYNQINEIKYTVKPFSVETEPENIPVKEASEVVTAVRKPMFKPKLKPQQ
;
A
#
# COMPACT_ATOMS: atom_id res chain seq x y z
N MET A 1 1.67 -55.51 14.44
CA MET A 1 2.60 -54.38 14.22
C MET A 1 1.79 -53.11 14.45
N GLN A 2 2.07 -52.39 15.53
CA GLN A 2 1.33 -51.19 15.88
C GLN A 2 1.90 -50.02 15.07
N GLN A 3 1.12 -49.44 14.17
CA GLN A 3 1.57 -48.27 13.41
C GLN A 3 1.79 -47.12 14.39
N THR A 4 3.02 -46.61 14.45
CA THR A 4 3.36 -45.39 15.19
C THR A 4 2.74 -44.20 14.46
N GLN A 5 1.50 -43.87 14.80
CA GLN A 5 0.79 -42.70 14.28
C GLN A 5 1.33 -41.43 14.95
N ILE A 6 1.70 -40.43 14.14
CA ILE A 6 2.15 -39.12 14.62
C ILE A 6 0.93 -38.36 15.17
N SER A 7 1.05 -37.77 16.36
CA SER A 7 0.01 -36.92 16.96
C SER A 7 -0.38 -35.77 16.03
N GLU A 8 -1.64 -35.30 16.10
CA GLU A 8 -2.09 -34.14 15.30
C GLU A 8 -1.17 -32.92 15.47
N PHE A 9 -0.67 -32.67 16.69
CA PHE A 9 0.31 -31.61 16.95
C PHE A 9 1.65 -31.86 16.23
N GLY A 10 2.05 -33.12 16.09
CA GLY A 10 3.22 -33.50 15.32
C GLY A 10 3.06 -33.23 13.82
N LYS A 11 1.86 -33.45 13.26
CA LYS A 11 1.56 -33.08 11.87
C LYS A 11 1.65 -31.57 11.64
N ILE A 12 1.11 -30.78 12.57
CA ILE A 12 1.20 -29.30 12.53
C ILE A 12 2.65 -28.85 12.61
N LEU A 13 3.46 -29.44 13.50
CA LEU A 13 4.87 -29.12 13.64
C LEU A 13 5.66 -29.44 12.36
N VAL A 14 5.43 -30.62 11.77
CA VAL A 14 6.06 -31.00 10.49
C VAL A 14 5.67 -30.02 9.38
N PHE A 15 4.41 -29.61 9.31
CA PHE A 15 3.95 -28.60 8.36
C PHE A 15 4.68 -27.27 8.54
N LEU A 16 4.78 -26.76 9.77
CA LEU A 16 5.49 -25.51 10.08
C LEU A 16 6.98 -25.60 9.71
N ILE A 17 7.65 -26.69 10.09
CA ILE A 17 9.06 -26.94 9.75
C ILE A 17 9.23 -26.99 8.23
N SER A 18 8.35 -27.71 7.52
CA SER A 18 8.42 -27.81 6.07
C SER A 18 8.29 -26.45 5.38
N GLY A 19 7.39 -25.57 5.86
CA GLY A 19 7.26 -24.21 5.37
C GLY A 19 8.55 -23.40 5.57
N PHE A 20 9.11 -23.43 6.78
CA PHE A 20 10.40 -22.76 7.06
C PHE A 20 11.55 -23.30 6.21
N VAL A 21 11.64 -24.62 6.02
CA VAL A 21 12.68 -25.27 5.21
C VAL A 21 12.54 -24.89 3.74
N ILE A 22 11.33 -24.87 3.19
CA ILE A 22 11.09 -24.50 1.80
C ILE A 22 11.40 -23.01 1.60
N THR A 23 10.85 -22.11 2.42
CA THR A 23 11.11 -20.67 2.31
C THR A 23 12.59 -20.34 2.52
N GLY A 24 13.19 -20.87 3.59
CA GLY A 24 14.62 -20.69 3.87
C GLY A 24 15.51 -21.29 2.79
N GLY A 25 15.14 -22.47 2.27
CA GLY A 25 15.81 -23.14 1.17
C GLY A 25 15.76 -22.34 -0.13
N MET A 26 14.60 -21.75 -0.47
CA MET A 26 14.48 -20.88 -1.65
C MET A 26 15.29 -19.60 -1.52
N LEU A 27 15.31 -18.97 -0.33
CA LEU A 27 16.15 -17.79 -0.07
C LEU A 27 17.65 -18.14 -0.13
N ALA A 28 18.06 -19.29 0.41
CA ALA A 28 19.43 -19.77 0.35
C ALA A 28 19.85 -20.10 -1.10
N LEU A 29 18.96 -20.75 -1.86
CA LEU A 29 19.19 -21.05 -3.27
C LEU A 29 19.30 -19.77 -4.10
N ASN A 30 18.44 -18.78 -3.85
CA ASN A 30 18.54 -17.46 -4.49
C ASN A 30 19.88 -16.81 -4.16
N LYS A 31 20.31 -16.81 -2.90
CA LYS A 31 21.60 -16.27 -2.48
C LYS A 31 22.80 -16.98 -3.14
N LEU A 32 22.67 -18.28 -3.44
CA LEU A 32 23.73 -19.08 -4.08
C LEU A 32 23.79 -18.88 -5.60
N ILE A 33 22.64 -18.81 -6.27
CA ILE A 33 22.54 -18.69 -7.74
C ILE A 33 22.62 -17.23 -8.21
N ALA A 34 22.10 -16.28 -7.43
CA ALA A 34 21.99 -14.89 -7.84
C ALA A 34 23.37 -14.23 -8.02
N PRO A 35 23.55 -13.39 -9.05
CA PRO A 35 24.77 -12.60 -9.23
C PRO A 35 25.02 -11.66 -8.04
N ASN A 36 26.04 -11.96 -7.25
CA ASN A 36 26.41 -11.15 -6.09
C ASN A 36 27.43 -10.07 -6.47
N LYS A 37 26.94 -8.88 -6.89
CA LYS A 37 27.76 -7.71 -7.26
C LYS A 37 27.32 -6.48 -6.45
N PRO A 38 27.71 -6.40 -5.16
CA PRO A 38 27.42 -5.23 -4.34
C PRO A 38 28.23 -4.04 -4.86
N ASN A 39 27.58 -2.90 -5.02
CA ASN A 39 28.24 -1.61 -5.27
C ASN A 39 27.70 -0.61 -4.23
N PRO A 40 28.44 0.46 -3.93
CA PRO A 40 27.97 1.47 -2.98
C PRO A 40 26.61 2.05 -3.39
N GLU A 41 26.36 2.29 -4.69
CA GLU A 41 25.09 2.87 -5.16
C GLU A 41 23.85 1.97 -4.96
N LYS A 42 23.93 0.65 -5.15
CA LYS A 42 22.81 -0.30 -4.93
C LYS A 42 22.52 -0.51 -3.44
N LEU A 43 23.49 -0.22 -2.58
CA LEU A 43 23.36 -0.35 -1.13
C LEU A 43 22.87 0.95 -0.48
N LYS A 44 22.78 2.05 -1.23
CA LYS A 44 22.18 3.31 -0.75
C LYS A 44 20.66 3.20 -0.67
N SER A 45 20.08 3.94 0.26
CA SER A 45 18.63 4.12 0.35
C SER A 45 18.09 4.75 -0.93
N TYR A 46 16.91 4.29 -1.36
CA TYR A 46 16.24 4.85 -2.53
C TYR A 46 15.62 6.23 -2.21
N GLU A 47 16.11 7.27 -2.87
CA GLU A 47 15.63 8.67 -2.75
C GLU A 47 15.40 9.29 -4.15
N CYS A 48 14.85 8.51 -5.10
CA CYS A 48 14.60 8.96 -6.48
C CYS A 48 15.84 9.51 -7.23
N GLY A 49 17.05 9.16 -6.81
CA GLY A 49 18.32 9.57 -7.42
C GLY A 49 19.04 10.70 -6.68
N GLU A 50 18.44 11.25 -5.63
CA GLU A 50 19.05 12.27 -4.77
C GLU A 50 19.81 11.65 -3.58
N GLU A 51 20.75 12.40 -3.01
CA GLU A 51 21.39 11.98 -1.77
C GLU A 51 20.42 12.17 -0.59
N PRO A 52 20.26 11.18 0.31
CA PRO A 52 19.40 11.32 1.48
C PRO A 52 19.91 12.47 2.35
N THR A 53 19.07 13.49 2.53
CA THR A 53 19.38 14.65 3.36
C THR A 53 18.43 14.72 4.55
N GLY A 54 18.94 15.21 5.68
CA GLY A 54 18.16 15.37 6.90
C GLY A 54 18.15 14.14 7.81
N SER A 55 17.29 14.20 8.83
CA SER A 55 17.16 13.16 9.84
C SER A 55 16.08 12.17 9.43
N SER A 56 16.37 10.87 9.50
CA SER A 56 15.38 9.80 9.32
C SER A 56 14.41 9.66 10.51
N TRP A 57 14.59 10.46 11.56
CA TRP A 57 13.71 10.47 12.72
C TRP A 57 12.45 11.27 12.42
N VAL A 58 11.37 10.57 12.08
CA VAL A 58 10.04 11.15 11.93
C VAL A 58 9.18 10.81 13.15
N GLN A 59 8.34 11.75 13.57
CA GLN A 59 7.33 11.50 14.59
C GLN A 59 6.23 10.63 13.98
N LEU A 60 6.16 9.37 14.42
CA LEU A 60 5.03 8.51 14.07
C LEU A 60 3.76 9.05 14.72
N ASN A 61 2.66 8.98 13.98
CA ASN A 61 1.36 9.45 14.45
C ASN A 61 0.87 8.57 15.63
N SER A 62 0.41 9.19 16.73
CA SER A 62 -0.13 8.45 17.89
C SER A 62 -1.35 7.60 17.55
N ARG A 63 -2.02 7.84 16.42
CA ARG A 63 -3.17 7.02 15.97
C ARG A 63 -2.81 5.55 15.75
N PHE A 64 -1.57 5.23 15.37
CA PHE A 64 -1.12 3.83 15.27
C PHE A 64 -1.19 3.12 16.63
N TYR A 65 -0.82 3.82 17.70
CA TYR A 65 -0.90 3.28 19.07
C TYR A 65 -2.36 3.04 19.49
N VAL A 66 -3.25 4.00 19.21
CA VAL A 66 -4.67 3.85 19.58
C VAL A 66 -5.31 2.66 18.87
N ILE A 67 -5.05 2.49 17.57
CA ILE A 67 -5.55 1.34 16.80
C ILE A 67 -5.00 0.02 17.36
N ALA A 68 -3.70 -0.05 17.68
CA ALA A 68 -3.08 -1.24 18.26
C ALA A 68 -3.66 -1.58 19.65
N LEU A 69 -3.90 -0.57 20.48
CA LEU A 69 -4.49 -0.74 21.80
C LEU A 69 -5.92 -1.30 21.72
N ILE A 70 -6.73 -0.75 20.81
CA ILE A 70 -8.10 -1.23 20.58
C ILE A 70 -8.08 -2.67 20.05
N PHE A 71 -7.19 -2.98 19.10
CA PHE A 71 -7.04 -4.34 18.57
C PHE A 71 -6.68 -5.33 19.69
N LEU A 72 -5.71 -5.01 20.55
CA LEU A 72 -5.31 -5.85 21.68
C LEU A 72 -6.46 -6.07 22.66
N LEU A 73 -7.28 -5.04 22.90
CA LEU A 73 -8.46 -5.14 23.75
C LEU A 73 -9.48 -6.14 23.15
N PHE A 74 -9.81 -6.02 21.87
CA PHE A 74 -10.69 -6.98 21.18
C PHE A 74 -10.12 -8.40 21.12
N ASP A 75 -8.79 -8.55 20.98
CA ASP A 75 -8.15 -9.86 20.97
C ASP A 75 -8.29 -10.57 22.32
N VAL A 76 -8.13 -9.84 23.42
CA VAL A 76 -8.38 -10.37 24.77
C VAL A 76 -9.86 -10.72 24.97
N GLU A 77 -10.79 -9.94 24.40
CA GLU A 77 -12.22 -10.23 24.48
C GLU A 77 -12.60 -11.55 23.76
N MET A 78 -11.94 -11.86 22.65
CA MET A 78 -12.15 -13.11 21.93
C MET A 78 -11.79 -14.34 22.77
N VAL A 79 -10.82 -14.23 23.68
CA VAL A 79 -10.48 -15.31 24.63
C VAL A 79 -11.68 -15.69 25.52
N PHE A 80 -12.60 -14.77 25.78
CA PHE A 80 -13.83 -15.07 26.53
C PHE A 80 -14.95 -15.64 25.64
N ILE A 81 -15.01 -15.21 24.37
CA ILE A 81 -16.06 -15.66 23.43
C ILE A 81 -15.81 -17.10 22.99
N PHE A 82 -14.56 -17.52 22.78
CA PHE A 82 -14.24 -18.86 22.29
C PHE A 82 -14.75 -19.98 23.20
N PRO A 83 -14.40 -20.04 24.50
CA PRO A 83 -14.90 -21.07 25.40
C PRO A 83 -16.43 -21.10 25.46
N TRP A 84 -17.07 -19.93 25.53
CA TRP A 84 -18.53 -19.82 25.49
C TRP A 84 -19.12 -20.48 24.23
N SER A 85 -18.59 -20.16 23.04
CA SER A 85 -19.10 -20.69 21.78
C SER A 85 -18.96 -22.22 21.67
N THR A 86 -17.92 -22.79 22.28
CA THR A 86 -17.72 -24.25 22.29
C THR A 86 -18.68 -24.98 23.23
N VAL A 87 -19.14 -24.33 24.29
CA VAL A 87 -19.91 -24.96 25.37
C VAL A 87 -21.42 -24.66 25.28
N PHE A 88 -21.80 -23.55 24.65
CA PHE A 88 -23.18 -23.08 24.53
C PHE A 88 -24.18 -24.16 24.07
N GLY A 89 -23.79 -24.98 23.09
CA GLY A 89 -24.63 -26.06 22.54
C GLY A 89 -24.49 -27.44 23.20
N SER A 90 -23.77 -27.54 24.33
CA SER A 90 -23.53 -28.83 24.97
C SER A 90 -24.80 -29.44 25.57
N HIS A 91 -25.15 -30.65 25.15
CA HIS A 91 -26.38 -31.33 25.60
C HIS A 91 -26.34 -31.67 27.09
N GLU A 92 -25.17 -31.90 27.66
CA GLU A 92 -25.00 -32.20 29.08
C GLU A 92 -25.42 -31.02 29.96
N LEU A 93 -25.01 -29.79 29.62
CA LEU A 93 -25.36 -28.61 30.41
C LEU A 93 -26.83 -28.22 30.24
N ILE A 94 -27.37 -28.37 29.03
CA ILE A 94 -28.79 -28.15 28.77
C ILE A 94 -29.67 -29.17 29.52
N ALA A 95 -29.20 -30.42 29.67
CA ALA A 95 -29.91 -31.45 30.43
C ALA A 95 -29.87 -31.22 31.95
N GLN A 96 -28.88 -30.49 32.47
CA GLN A 96 -28.82 -30.14 33.90
C GLN A 96 -29.75 -28.98 34.26
N ASP A 97 -29.84 -27.95 33.42
CA ASP A 97 -30.80 -26.85 33.57
C ASP A 97 -31.28 -26.37 32.19
N GLU A 98 -32.58 -26.52 31.92
CA GLU A 98 -33.19 -26.09 30.64
C GLU A 98 -33.04 -24.57 30.41
N ARG A 99 -32.81 -23.78 31.47
CA ARG A 99 -32.61 -22.32 31.40
C ARG A 99 -31.19 -21.93 30.96
N TRP A 100 -30.24 -22.87 30.95
CA TRP A 100 -28.83 -22.64 30.63
C TRP A 100 -28.65 -21.91 29.29
N GLY A 101 -29.31 -22.41 28.24
CA GLY A 101 -29.18 -21.85 26.89
C GLY A 101 -29.62 -20.39 26.83
N TRP A 102 -30.80 -20.06 27.38
CA TRP A 102 -31.30 -18.69 27.38
C TRP A 102 -30.47 -17.77 28.27
N PHE A 103 -30.06 -18.23 29.44
CA PHE A 103 -29.24 -17.45 30.37
C PHE A 103 -27.88 -17.11 29.75
N SER A 104 -27.17 -18.12 29.25
CA SER A 104 -25.85 -17.95 28.62
C SER A 104 -25.90 -17.09 27.35
N LEU A 105 -27.00 -17.19 26.57
CA LEU A 105 -27.21 -16.33 25.40
C LEU A 105 -27.36 -14.86 25.83
N ILE A 106 -28.20 -14.59 26.83
CA ILE A 106 -28.41 -13.21 27.32
C ILE A 106 -27.10 -12.63 27.86
N GLU A 107 -26.36 -13.38 28.67
CA GLU A 107 -25.07 -12.94 29.20
C GLU A 107 -24.09 -12.60 28.07
N MET A 108 -24.00 -13.44 27.03
CA MET A 108 -23.12 -13.16 25.89
C MET A 108 -23.59 -11.93 25.09
N PHE A 109 -24.89 -11.73 24.91
CA PHE A 109 -25.41 -10.52 24.26
C PHE A 109 -25.12 -9.26 25.07
N VAL A 110 -25.22 -9.32 26.40
CA VAL A 110 -24.84 -8.20 27.29
C VAL A 110 -23.34 -7.94 27.19
N PHE A 111 -22.51 -8.98 27.26
CA PHE A 111 -21.06 -8.88 27.10
C PHE A 111 -20.71 -8.22 25.76
N MET A 112 -21.19 -8.79 24.64
CA MET A 112 -20.99 -8.26 23.30
C MET A 112 -21.52 -6.81 23.14
N GLY A 113 -22.66 -6.52 23.76
CA GLY A 113 -23.24 -5.18 23.77
C GLY A 113 -22.33 -4.14 24.41
N ILE A 114 -21.64 -4.49 25.51
CA ILE A 114 -20.65 -3.62 26.15
C ILE A 114 -19.44 -3.39 25.22
N LEU A 115 -18.95 -4.41 24.52
CA LEU A 115 -17.83 -4.29 23.59
C LEU A 115 -18.18 -3.37 22.41
N ILE A 116 -19.36 -3.60 21.82
CA ILE A 116 -19.87 -2.79 20.71
C ILE A 116 -20.07 -1.35 21.15
N LEU A 117 -20.58 -1.10 22.36
CA LEU A 117 -20.69 0.25 22.91
C LEU A 117 -19.33 0.93 23.04
N GLY A 118 -18.30 0.21 23.51
CA GLY A 118 -16.93 0.69 23.54
C GLY A 118 -16.42 1.06 22.14
N LEU A 119 -16.65 0.20 21.14
CA LEU A 119 -16.28 0.46 19.75
C LEU A 119 -16.97 1.70 19.19
N VAL A 120 -18.29 1.79 19.37
CA VAL A 120 -19.12 2.89 18.88
C VAL A 120 -18.67 4.20 19.54
N TYR A 121 -18.37 4.20 20.83
CA TYR A 121 -17.86 5.38 21.53
C TYR A 121 -16.57 5.91 20.88
N VAL A 122 -15.59 5.03 20.66
CA VAL A 122 -14.30 5.40 20.04
C VAL A 122 -14.48 5.84 18.59
N TRP A 123 -15.40 5.19 17.86
CA TRP A 123 -15.75 5.57 16.49
C TRP A 123 -16.32 6.98 16.44
N VAL A 124 -17.34 7.26 17.24
CA VAL A 124 -17.99 8.58 17.29
C VAL A 124 -17.00 9.67 17.71
N LYS A 125 -16.08 9.35 18.63
CA LYS A 125 -14.99 10.25 19.04
C LYS A 125 -13.99 10.54 17.90
N GLY A 126 -13.95 9.72 16.86
CA GLY A 126 -13.11 9.94 15.69
C GLY A 126 -11.67 9.45 15.84
N ASP A 127 -11.35 8.72 16.92
CA ASP A 127 -10.01 8.19 17.18
C ASP A 127 -9.59 7.14 16.12
N LEU A 128 -10.57 6.55 15.43
CA LEU A 128 -10.40 5.62 14.30
C LEU A 128 -10.21 6.33 12.95
N GLN A 129 -10.34 7.66 12.87
CA GLN A 129 -10.23 8.36 11.59
C GLN A 129 -8.77 8.49 11.14
N TRP A 130 -8.51 8.12 9.88
CA TRP A 130 -7.18 8.29 9.29
C TRP A 130 -6.93 9.72 8.79
N ILE A 131 -5.68 10.17 8.86
CA ILE A 131 -5.29 11.45 8.24
C ILE A 131 -5.35 11.28 6.72
N LYS A 132 -6.28 11.98 6.08
CA LYS A 132 -6.27 12.12 4.62
C LYS A 132 -5.23 13.17 4.24
N THR A 133 -4.33 12.83 3.33
CA THR A 133 -3.39 13.80 2.75
C THR A 133 -4.18 14.92 2.09
N ARG A 134 -4.02 16.16 2.56
CA ARG A 134 -4.49 17.32 1.81
C ARG A 134 -3.45 17.62 0.73
N ILE A 135 -3.80 17.30 -0.50
CA ILE A 135 -3.00 17.69 -1.67
C ILE A 135 -3.21 19.20 -1.83
N VAL A 136 -2.21 19.98 -1.42
CA VAL A 136 -2.13 21.40 -1.78
C VAL A 136 -1.49 21.42 -3.15
N LEU A 137 -2.28 21.71 -4.19
CA LEU A 137 -1.74 21.88 -5.53
C LEU A 137 -0.86 23.14 -5.50
N PRO A 138 0.45 23.04 -5.82
CA PRO A 138 1.29 24.22 -5.85
C PRO A 138 0.78 25.15 -6.96
N GLU A 139 0.38 26.36 -6.59
CA GLU A 139 0.05 27.40 -7.55
C GLU A 139 1.35 28.11 -7.92
N VAL A 140 1.87 27.78 -9.10
CA VAL A 140 2.99 28.50 -9.70
C VAL A 140 2.44 29.69 -10.45
N ASP A 141 3.02 30.89 -10.28
CA ASP A 141 2.74 32.05 -11.13
C ASP A 141 3.36 31.83 -12.52
N VAL A 142 2.75 30.90 -13.24
CA VAL A 142 2.86 30.86 -14.68
C VAL A 142 1.88 31.92 -15.16
N LYS A 143 2.36 32.93 -15.88
CA LYS A 143 1.55 34.01 -16.48
C LYS A 143 0.52 33.53 -17.52
N ILE A 144 0.13 32.26 -17.45
CA ILE A 144 -0.75 31.50 -18.30
C ILE A 144 -2.03 31.23 -17.50
N PRO A 145 -3.20 31.68 -17.96
CA PRO A 145 -4.44 31.46 -17.24
C PRO A 145 -4.87 29.99 -17.26
N ALA A 146 -5.50 29.53 -16.18
CA ALA A 146 -5.95 28.14 -16.01
C ALA A 146 -6.89 27.64 -17.12
N SER A 147 -7.60 28.54 -17.80
CA SER A 147 -8.47 28.22 -18.93
C SER A 147 -7.75 27.53 -20.08
N ILE A 148 -6.48 27.84 -20.32
CA ILE A 148 -5.68 27.23 -21.39
C ILE A 148 -5.40 25.77 -21.09
N TYR A 149 -5.15 25.41 -19.83
CA TYR A 149 -4.95 24.01 -19.43
C TYR A 149 -6.23 23.19 -19.61
N ASN A 150 -7.38 23.76 -19.26
CA ASN A 150 -8.67 23.10 -19.48
C ASN A 150 -8.92 22.83 -20.97
N GLN A 151 -8.64 23.83 -21.83
CA GLN A 151 -8.72 23.64 -23.28
C GLN A 151 -7.79 22.53 -23.77
N ILE A 152 -6.55 22.48 -23.30
CA ILE A 152 -5.57 21.45 -23.69
C ILE A 152 -6.02 20.05 -23.24
N ASN A 153 -6.57 19.92 -22.03
CA ASN A 153 -7.04 18.64 -21.49
C ASN A 153 -8.28 18.11 -22.22
N GLU A 154 -9.09 19.01 -22.80
CA GLU A 154 -10.24 18.65 -23.63
C GLU A 154 -9.86 18.25 -25.06
N ILE A 155 -8.65 18.61 -25.52
CA ILE A 155 -8.17 18.22 -26.85
C ILE A 155 -7.94 16.71 -26.88
N LYS A 156 -8.66 16.02 -27.76
CA LYS A 156 -8.48 14.59 -28.00
C LYS A 156 -7.31 14.38 -28.96
N TYR A 157 -6.20 13.85 -28.45
CA TYR A 157 -5.02 13.55 -29.25
C TYR A 157 -5.15 12.19 -29.96
N THR A 158 -4.96 12.17 -31.28
CA THR A 158 -4.69 10.91 -32.00
C THR A 158 -3.25 10.52 -31.71
N VAL A 159 -3.07 9.62 -30.75
CA VAL A 159 -1.76 9.04 -30.45
C VAL A 159 -1.34 8.20 -31.65
N LYS A 160 -0.24 8.57 -32.30
CA LYS A 160 0.36 7.71 -33.32
C LYS A 160 0.73 6.38 -32.65
N PRO A 161 0.39 5.22 -33.23
CA PRO A 161 0.87 3.96 -32.71
C PRO A 161 2.41 4.03 -32.67
N PHE A 162 2.97 3.69 -31.53
CA PHE A 162 4.42 3.62 -31.37
C PHE A 162 4.93 2.44 -32.21
N SER A 163 5.61 2.74 -33.32
CA SER A 163 6.30 1.76 -34.16
C SER A 163 7.81 1.89 -33.96
N VAL A 164 8.46 0.75 -33.69
CA VAL A 164 9.92 0.68 -33.46
C VAL A 164 10.69 0.68 -34.80
N GLU A 165 10.02 0.39 -35.91
CA GLU A 165 10.63 0.42 -37.24
C GLU A 165 10.79 1.86 -37.77
N THR A 166 12.03 2.31 -37.86
CA THR A 166 12.45 3.43 -38.71
C THR A 166 12.41 2.99 -40.18
N GLU A 167 11.26 3.07 -40.81
CA GLU A 167 11.16 3.06 -42.28
C GLU A 167 11.45 4.49 -42.80
N PRO A 168 12.36 4.67 -43.76
CA PRO A 168 12.65 5.99 -44.33
C PRO A 168 11.48 6.42 -45.21
N GLU A 169 10.57 7.21 -44.66
CA GLU A 169 9.48 7.84 -45.41
C GLU A 169 10.07 8.86 -46.40
N ASN A 170 10.10 8.51 -47.68
CA ASN A 170 10.49 9.41 -48.78
C ASN A 170 9.38 10.45 -48.98
N ILE A 171 9.46 11.55 -48.22
CA ILE A 171 8.60 12.71 -48.41
C ILE A 171 9.01 13.39 -49.73
N PRO A 172 8.14 13.47 -50.76
CA PRO A 172 8.47 14.25 -51.94
C PRO A 172 8.53 15.73 -51.55
N VAL A 173 9.73 16.31 -51.64
CA VAL A 173 9.95 17.74 -51.51
C VAL A 173 9.17 18.44 -52.63
N LYS A 174 8.01 19.00 -52.30
CA LYS A 174 7.33 19.95 -53.20
C LYS A 174 8.21 21.18 -53.30
N GLU A 175 8.72 21.40 -54.50
CA GLU A 175 9.46 22.58 -54.91
C GLU A 175 8.64 23.83 -54.59
N ALA A 176 9.06 24.57 -53.56
CA ALA A 176 8.41 25.79 -53.14
C ALA A 176 8.65 26.86 -54.21
N SER A 177 7.57 27.27 -54.88
CA SER A 177 7.55 28.43 -55.75
C SER A 177 8.09 29.67 -55.01
N GLU A 178 9.02 30.37 -55.65
CA GLU A 178 9.58 31.63 -55.17
C GLU A 178 8.48 32.66 -54.89
N VAL A 179 8.17 32.89 -53.61
CA VAL A 179 7.60 34.15 -53.15
C VAL A 179 8.51 34.66 -52.04
N VAL A 180 9.44 35.51 -52.45
CA VAL A 180 10.32 36.26 -51.56
C VAL A 180 9.46 37.19 -50.70
N THR A 181 9.12 36.76 -49.48
CA THR A 181 8.74 37.70 -48.41
C THR A 181 9.82 37.65 -47.36
N ALA A 182 10.54 38.75 -47.21
CA ALA A 182 11.71 38.88 -46.35
C ALA A 182 11.44 38.40 -44.91
N VAL A 183 12.13 37.33 -44.50
CA VAL A 183 12.12 36.84 -43.12
C VAL A 183 12.77 37.88 -42.23
N ARG A 184 11.97 38.57 -41.41
CA ARG A 184 12.46 39.46 -40.37
C ARG A 184 13.17 38.61 -39.31
N LYS A 185 14.49 38.80 -39.15
CA LYS A 185 15.28 38.06 -38.16
C LYS A 185 14.69 38.21 -36.75
N PRO A 186 14.54 37.14 -35.96
CA PRO A 186 14.12 37.26 -34.57
C PRO A 186 15.17 38.05 -33.78
N MET A 187 14.72 39.12 -33.11
CA MET A 187 15.54 40.01 -32.30
C MET A 187 15.75 39.40 -30.90
N PHE A 188 16.40 38.25 -30.82
CA PHE A 188 16.86 37.70 -29.55
C PHE A 188 18.26 37.12 -29.70
N LYS A 189 19.23 37.80 -29.08
CA LYS A 189 20.60 37.30 -28.91
C LYS A 189 20.80 37.03 -27.42
N PRO A 190 20.78 35.78 -26.94
CA PRO A 190 21.12 35.49 -25.56
C PRO A 190 22.60 35.79 -25.33
N LYS A 191 22.91 36.73 -24.43
CA LYS A 191 24.26 36.95 -23.92
C LYS A 191 24.52 35.93 -22.81
N LEU A 192 25.15 34.81 -23.14
CA LEU A 192 25.74 33.92 -22.15
C LEU A 192 27.03 34.59 -21.64
N LYS A 193 27.03 35.00 -20.37
CA LYS A 193 28.26 35.40 -19.68
C LYS A 193 28.97 34.13 -19.21
N PRO A 194 30.28 33.95 -19.49
CA PRO A 194 31.05 32.90 -18.84
C PRO A 194 31.17 33.25 -17.35
N GLN A 195 30.80 32.31 -16.48
CA GLN A 195 31.14 32.35 -15.06
C GLN A 195 32.65 32.10 -14.93
N GLN A 196 33.31 32.99 -14.17
CA GLN A 196 34.66 32.77 -13.65
C GLN A 196 34.65 31.69 -12.58
#